data_AF-A0A354F7R0-F1
#
_entry.id   AF-A0A354F7R0-F1
#
_cell.length_a   1.000
_cell.length_b   1.000
_cell.length_c   1.000
_cell.angle_alpha   90.00
_cell.angle_beta   90.00
_cell.angle_gamma   90.00
#
_symmetry.space_group_name_H-M   'P 1'
#
loop_
_entity.id
_entity.type
_entity.pdbx_description
1 polymer ?
#
loop_
_entity_poly.entity_id
_entity_poly.type
_entity_poly.pdbx_seq_one_letter_code
_entity_poly.pdbx_strand_id
1 'polypeptide(L)'
;STPELIRYFIPGIVLEDGQRAEVNLKALEWMRWVARSIRKGFAITIDYGYPAEELYASHRKSGTLLCYYKHRVIENPYINIGEQDITSHVDFSTLIKVGEGEGMMTLGLTDQMHFLFGLGIGEIIESIGSRADTETEALKQRLLIKNLIMPGRMGEVFKILIQQKGFDNISVLSGLKRNPF
;
A
#
# COMPACT_ATOMS: atom_id res chain seq x y z
N SER A 1 29.15 -3.01 0.47
CA SER A 1 27.69 -2.88 0.62
C SER A 1 27.40 -1.53 1.27
N THR A 2 26.28 -0.90 0.94
CA THR A 2 25.88 0.37 1.56
C THR A 2 25.44 0.11 3.01
N PRO A 3 26.08 0.70 4.04
CA PRO A 3 25.73 0.46 5.45
C PRO A 3 24.25 0.74 5.78
N GLU A 4 23.61 1.59 4.98
CA GLU A 4 22.20 1.97 5.07
C GLU A 4 21.25 0.78 4.84
N LEU A 5 21.66 -0.22 4.05
CA LEU A 5 20.84 -1.41 3.78
C LEU A 5 20.62 -2.24 5.04
N ILE A 6 21.64 -2.36 5.90
CA ILE A 6 21.52 -3.09 7.18
C ILE A 6 20.57 -2.36 8.13
N ARG A 7 20.53 -1.02 8.06
CA ARG A 7 19.69 -0.19 8.92
C ARG A 7 18.25 -0.06 8.43
N TYR A 8 17.96 -0.52 7.21
CA TYR A 8 16.63 -0.44 6.61
C TYR A 8 15.64 -1.32 7.34
N PHE A 9 16.02 -2.59 7.56
CA PHE A 9 15.16 -3.57 8.21
C PHE A 9 14.84 -3.15 9.66
N ILE A 10 13.55 -3.21 10.02
CA ILE A 10 13.15 -3.04 11.41
C ILE A 10 13.70 -4.20 12.27
N PRO A 11 13.93 -4.00 13.57
CA PRO A 11 14.39 -5.06 14.45
C PRO A 11 13.49 -6.30 14.37
N GLY A 12 14.09 -7.48 14.27
CA GLY A 12 13.38 -8.77 14.17
C GLY A 12 13.29 -9.34 12.76
N ILE A 13 13.51 -8.54 11.71
CA ILE A 13 13.56 -9.04 10.33
C ILE A 13 14.96 -9.59 10.03
N VAL A 14 15.02 -10.88 9.72
CA VAL A 14 16.24 -11.58 9.31
C VAL A 14 15.91 -12.37 8.04
N LEU A 15 16.68 -12.13 6.97
CA LEU A 15 16.52 -12.86 5.72
C LEU A 15 17.24 -14.21 5.78
N GLU A 16 16.62 -15.24 5.22
CA GLU A 16 17.22 -16.57 5.08
C GLU A 16 18.22 -16.63 3.92
N ASP A 17 19.13 -17.61 3.96
CA ASP A 17 20.03 -17.85 2.83
C ASP A 17 19.23 -18.20 1.56
N GLY A 18 19.60 -17.57 0.45
CA GLY A 18 18.86 -17.64 -0.82
C GLY A 18 17.57 -16.82 -0.89
N GLN A 19 17.17 -16.11 0.16
CA GLN A 19 16.04 -15.17 0.11
C GLN A 19 16.44 -13.87 -0.59
N ARG A 20 15.63 -13.44 -1.55
CA ARG A 20 15.72 -12.13 -2.21
C ARG A 20 14.64 -11.21 -1.68
N ALA A 21 15.00 -9.95 -1.47
CA ALA A 21 14.12 -8.92 -0.96
C ALA A 21 14.50 -7.56 -1.54
N GLU A 22 13.52 -6.68 -1.72
CA GLU A 22 13.74 -5.31 -2.17
C GLU A 22 13.90 -4.37 -0.97
N VAL A 23 14.81 -3.40 -1.11
CA VAL A 23 15.04 -2.33 -0.13
C VAL A 23 14.93 -0.99 -0.85
N ASN A 24 13.96 -0.17 -0.47
CA ASN A 24 13.72 1.13 -1.10
C ASN A 24 14.15 2.28 -0.17
N LEU A 25 15.43 2.65 -0.22
CA LEU A 25 15.96 3.78 0.56
C LEU A 25 15.34 5.12 0.15
N LYS A 26 14.94 5.26 -1.13
CA LYS A 26 14.30 6.48 -1.63
C LYS A 26 12.89 6.69 -1.08
N ALA A 27 12.15 5.62 -0.82
CA ALA A 27 10.87 5.71 -0.12
C ALA A 27 11.04 6.29 1.30
N LEU A 28 12.17 6.02 1.97
CA LEU A 28 12.45 6.60 3.29
C LEU A 28 12.79 8.09 3.20
N GLU A 29 13.58 8.49 2.22
CA GLU A 29 13.84 9.91 1.93
C GLU A 29 12.52 10.66 1.64
N TRP A 30 11.67 10.06 0.81
CA TRP A 30 10.36 10.59 0.46
C TRP A 30 9.45 10.74 1.69
N MET A 31 9.35 9.73 2.54
CA MET A 31 8.50 9.79 3.72
C MET A 31 8.97 10.85 4.72
N ARG A 32 10.30 11.02 4.89
CA ARG A 32 10.83 12.14 5.69
C ARG A 32 10.44 13.49 5.10
N TRP A 33 10.53 13.63 3.78
CA TRP A 33 10.14 14.85 3.10
C TRP A 33 8.63 15.16 3.29
N VAL A 34 7.76 14.16 3.15
CA VAL A 34 6.31 14.30 3.43
C VAL A 34 6.08 14.75 4.87
N ALA A 35 6.66 14.04 5.85
CA ALA A 35 6.46 14.32 7.27
C ALA A 35 6.96 15.71 7.70
N ARG A 36 8.03 16.21 7.10
CA ARG A 36 8.57 17.55 7.34
C ARG A 36 7.76 18.66 6.67
N SER A 37 7.13 18.35 5.54
CA SER A 37 6.28 19.30 4.81
C SER A 37 4.94 19.55 5.50
N ILE A 38 4.48 18.63 6.35
CA ILE A 38 3.21 18.75 7.09
C ILE A 38 3.47 19.41 8.45
N ARG A 39 2.97 20.63 8.63
CA ARG A 39 2.92 21.28 9.96
C ARG A 39 1.71 20.82 10.78
N LYS A 40 0.55 20.76 10.13
CA LYS A 40 -0.71 20.26 10.70
C LYS A 40 -1.56 19.68 9.59
N GLY A 41 -1.93 18.40 9.66
CA GLY A 41 -2.63 17.71 8.57
C GLY A 41 -2.51 16.20 8.63
N PHE A 42 -2.89 15.55 7.52
CA PHE A 42 -2.83 14.11 7.33
C PHE A 42 -1.98 13.77 6.10
N ALA A 43 -1.31 12.63 6.14
CA ALA A 43 -0.75 11.93 4.99
C ALA A 43 -1.51 10.62 4.83
N ILE A 44 -1.99 10.35 3.61
CA ILE A 44 -2.65 9.10 3.23
C ILE A 44 -1.80 8.48 2.12
N THR A 45 -1.16 7.36 2.41
CA THR A 45 -0.32 6.62 1.46
C THR A 45 -1.05 5.35 1.05
N ILE A 46 -1.29 5.20 -0.26
CA ILE A 46 -2.07 4.12 -0.86
C ILE A 46 -1.19 3.43 -1.88
N ASP A 47 -0.81 2.19 -1.63
CA ASP A 47 0.06 1.43 -2.54
C ASP A 47 -0.03 -0.08 -2.27
N TYR A 48 0.48 -0.91 -3.19
CA TYR A 48 0.62 -2.35 -2.95
C TYR A 48 1.83 -2.63 -2.07
N GLY A 49 1.60 -3.35 -0.98
CA GLY A 49 2.63 -3.57 0.02
C GLY A 49 2.12 -4.32 1.23
N TYR A 50 3.02 -4.52 2.18
CA TYR A 50 2.74 -5.28 3.38
C TYR A 50 3.53 -4.71 4.58
N PRO A 51 3.11 -5.02 5.82
CA PRO A 51 3.99 -4.91 6.98
C PRO A 51 5.27 -5.73 6.76
N ALA A 52 6.38 -5.31 7.36
CA ALA A 52 7.69 -5.94 7.14
C ALA A 52 7.70 -7.45 7.48
N GLU A 53 6.98 -7.88 8.52
CA GLU A 53 6.91 -9.29 8.91
C GLU A 53 6.30 -10.18 7.81
N GLU A 54 5.33 -9.66 7.06
CA GLU A 54 4.71 -10.36 5.94
C GLU A 54 5.51 -10.17 4.64
N LEU A 55 6.04 -8.97 4.40
CA LEU A 55 6.84 -8.66 3.22
C LEU A 55 8.14 -9.47 3.17
N TYR A 56 8.75 -9.74 4.32
CA TYR A 56 10.03 -10.44 4.43
C TYR A 56 9.89 -11.85 5.04
N ALA A 57 8.67 -12.38 5.13
CA ALA A 57 8.42 -13.73 5.62
C ALA A 57 9.23 -14.79 4.86
N SER A 58 9.64 -15.84 5.55
CA SER A 58 10.50 -16.92 5.00
C SER A 58 9.93 -17.64 3.77
N HIS A 59 8.59 -17.67 3.64
CA HIS A 59 7.93 -18.25 2.46
C HIS A 59 8.07 -17.38 1.21
N ARG A 60 8.40 -16.09 1.33
CA ARG A 60 8.61 -15.17 0.20
C ARG A 60 10.09 -15.09 -0.17
N LYS A 61 10.55 -16.06 -0.95
CA LYS A 61 11.98 -16.21 -1.33
C LYS A 61 12.41 -15.38 -2.54
N SER A 62 11.47 -14.99 -3.40
CA SER A 62 11.78 -14.29 -4.66
C SER A 62 11.60 -12.78 -4.61
N GLY A 63 11.29 -12.22 -3.44
CA GLY A 63 10.94 -10.81 -3.31
C GLY A 63 9.61 -10.48 -3.98
N THR A 64 9.51 -9.25 -4.47
CA THR A 64 8.29 -8.67 -5.03
C THR A 64 8.53 -7.85 -6.30
N LEU A 65 9.76 -7.83 -6.82
CA LEU A 65 10.08 -7.16 -8.07
C LEU A 65 9.25 -7.74 -9.22
N LEU A 66 8.48 -6.88 -9.87
CA LEU A 66 7.67 -7.20 -11.03
C LEU A 66 7.83 -6.11 -12.08
N CYS A 67 7.73 -6.50 -13.34
CA CYS A 67 7.69 -5.59 -14.46
C CYS A 67 6.36 -5.72 -15.20
N TYR A 68 5.90 -4.61 -15.80
CA TYR A 68 4.69 -4.60 -16.60
C TYR A 68 4.98 -4.05 -17.99
N TYR A 69 4.64 -4.84 -19.02
CA TYR A 69 4.75 -4.43 -20.42
C TYR A 69 3.46 -4.78 -21.16
N LYS A 70 2.78 -3.78 -21.72
CA LYS A 70 1.51 -3.94 -22.47
C LYS A 70 0.46 -4.81 -21.71
N HIS A 71 0.23 -4.49 -20.43
CA HIS A 71 -0.68 -5.20 -19.52
C HIS A 71 -0.32 -6.66 -19.22
N ARG A 72 0.94 -7.04 -19.41
CA ARG A 72 1.46 -8.37 -19.05
C ARG A 72 2.51 -8.25 -17.97
N VAL A 73 2.47 -9.19 -17.02
CA VAL A 73 3.48 -9.34 -15.98
C VAL A 73 4.73 -9.98 -16.60
N ILE A 74 5.89 -9.39 -16.33
CA ILE A 74 7.21 -9.88 -16.72
C ILE A 74 8.08 -9.86 -15.46
N GLU A 75 8.82 -10.93 -15.20
CA GLU A 75 9.70 -11.00 -14.01
C GLU A 75 11.12 -10.48 -14.30
N ASN A 76 11.53 -10.47 -15.56
CA ASN A 76 12.89 -10.08 -15.95
C ASN A 76 12.97 -8.57 -16.27
N PRO A 77 13.71 -7.78 -15.46
CA PRO A 77 13.85 -6.33 -15.67
C PRO A 77 14.70 -5.96 -16.89
N TYR A 78 15.41 -6.92 -17.51
CA TYR A 78 16.39 -6.67 -18.57
C TYR A 78 15.85 -6.87 -20.00
N ILE A 79 14.55 -7.16 -20.18
CA ILE A 79 14.00 -7.49 -21.51
C ILE A 79 13.62 -6.22 -22.31
N ASN A 80 12.79 -5.34 -21.76
CA ASN A 80 12.27 -4.15 -22.46
C ASN A 80 12.74 -2.86 -21.77
N ILE A 81 14.05 -2.64 -21.73
CA ILE A 81 14.66 -1.51 -21.01
C ILE A 81 14.11 -0.17 -21.53
N GLY A 82 13.58 0.64 -20.62
CA GLY A 82 12.97 1.94 -20.95
C GLY A 82 11.53 1.86 -21.49
N GLU A 83 11.02 0.66 -21.77
CA GLU A 83 9.66 0.45 -22.30
C GLU A 83 8.73 -0.32 -21.35
N GLN A 84 9.26 -0.96 -20.31
CA GLN A 84 8.46 -1.61 -19.27
C GLN A 84 8.51 -0.84 -17.96
N ASP A 85 7.40 -0.85 -17.25
CA ASP A 85 7.34 -0.38 -15.87
C ASP A 85 8.01 -1.42 -14.95
N ILE A 86 8.66 -0.97 -13.89
CA ILE A 86 9.36 -1.81 -12.90
C ILE A 86 8.94 -1.35 -11.52
N THR A 87 8.50 -2.30 -10.70
CA THR A 87 8.05 -1.99 -9.36
C THR A 87 8.33 -3.09 -8.35
N SER A 88 8.16 -2.77 -7.07
CA SER A 88 8.24 -3.67 -5.93
C SER A 88 7.21 -3.24 -4.90
N HIS A 89 6.81 -4.16 -4.02
CA HIS A 89 5.87 -3.86 -2.95
C HIS A 89 6.48 -2.91 -1.90
N VAL A 90 5.63 -2.10 -1.28
CA VAL A 90 6.01 -1.14 -0.24
C VAL A 90 6.12 -1.84 1.12
N ASP A 91 7.21 -1.56 1.83
CA ASP A 91 7.35 -1.86 3.26
C ASP A 91 6.68 -0.78 4.11
N PHE A 92 5.45 -1.03 4.53
CA PHE A 92 4.67 -0.07 5.32
C PHE A 92 5.19 0.08 6.75
N SER A 93 5.83 -0.96 7.33
CA SER A 93 6.38 -0.86 8.69
C SER A 93 7.55 0.12 8.74
N THR A 94 8.41 0.09 7.71
CA THR A 94 9.54 1.03 7.65
C THR A 94 9.05 2.45 7.33
N LEU A 95 8.02 2.64 6.49
CA LEU A 95 7.40 3.96 6.28
C LEU A 95 6.79 4.53 7.56
N ILE A 96 6.02 3.71 8.30
CA ILE A 96 5.44 4.08 9.61
C ILE A 96 6.55 4.61 10.52
N LYS A 97 7.60 3.80 10.73
CA LYS A 97 8.72 4.14 11.61
C LYS A 97 9.42 5.44 11.20
N VAL A 98 9.61 5.67 9.90
CA VAL A 98 10.23 6.89 9.39
C VAL A 98 9.33 8.11 9.61
N GLY A 99 8.04 8.00 9.33
CA GLY A 99 7.08 9.08 9.58
C GLY A 99 7.00 9.44 11.06
N GLU A 100 6.95 8.44 11.94
CA GLU A 100 6.93 8.63 13.40
C GLU A 100 8.21 9.26 13.92
N GLY A 101 9.37 8.87 13.39
CA GLY A 101 10.65 9.50 13.69
C GLY A 101 10.72 11.00 13.32
N GLU A 102 9.85 11.46 12.42
CA GLU A 102 9.74 12.87 11.99
C GLU A 102 8.52 13.59 12.64
N GLY A 103 7.95 12.98 13.68
CA GLY A 103 6.89 13.56 14.50
C GLY A 103 5.48 13.42 13.90
N MET A 104 5.29 12.52 12.94
CA MET A 104 3.94 12.07 12.57
C MET A 104 3.42 11.07 13.62
N MET A 105 2.11 10.91 13.70
CA MET A 105 1.45 9.86 14.48
C MET A 105 0.65 8.98 13.54
N THR A 106 0.87 7.67 13.60
CA THR A 106 0.12 6.70 12.81
C THR A 106 -1.28 6.52 13.39
N LEU A 107 -2.30 6.73 12.55
CA LEU A 107 -3.70 6.51 12.91
C LEU A 107 -4.17 5.10 12.56
N GLY A 108 -3.59 4.49 11.53
CA GLY A 108 -3.87 3.12 11.16
C GLY A 108 -3.22 2.72 9.84
N LEU A 109 -3.08 1.40 9.67
CA LEU A 109 -2.75 0.73 8.43
C LEU A 109 -3.86 -0.29 8.19
N THR A 110 -4.54 -0.22 7.06
CA THR A 110 -5.61 -1.16 6.67
C THR A 110 -5.45 -1.54 5.21
N ASP A 111 -6.24 -2.49 4.71
CA ASP A 111 -6.31 -2.79 3.28
C ASP A 111 -7.39 -1.97 2.55
N GLN A 112 -7.32 -1.96 1.23
CA GLN A 112 -8.24 -1.18 0.38
C GLN A 112 -9.70 -1.61 0.52
N MET A 113 -9.97 -2.89 0.66
CA MET A 113 -11.33 -3.39 0.86
C MET A 113 -11.95 -2.75 2.11
N HIS A 114 -11.29 -2.91 3.25
CA HIS A 114 -11.73 -2.44 4.54
C HIS A 114 -11.84 -0.92 4.59
N PHE A 115 -10.87 -0.22 4.01
CA PHE A 115 -10.89 1.24 3.90
C PHE A 115 -12.13 1.74 3.13
N LEU A 116 -12.37 1.19 1.94
CA LEU A 116 -13.49 1.62 1.09
C LEU A 116 -14.85 1.26 1.71
N PHE A 117 -14.96 0.11 2.37
CA PHE A 117 -16.17 -0.21 3.14
C PHE A 117 -16.39 0.71 4.34
N GLY A 118 -15.33 1.10 5.05
CA GLY A 118 -15.40 2.11 6.10
C GLY A 118 -15.85 3.48 5.60
N LEU A 119 -15.60 3.80 4.32
CA LEU A 119 -16.07 5.01 3.65
C LEU A 119 -17.46 4.91 3.00
N GLY A 120 -18.12 3.75 3.05
CA GLY A 120 -19.49 3.59 2.54
C GLY A 120 -19.58 3.18 1.06
N ILE A 121 -18.57 2.50 0.50
CA ILE A 121 -18.61 2.06 -0.91
C ILE A 121 -19.80 1.14 -1.24
N GLY A 122 -20.41 0.47 -0.25
CA GLY A 122 -21.62 -0.33 -0.44
C GLY A 122 -22.79 0.48 -1.00
N GLU A 123 -23.03 1.68 -0.44
CA GLU A 123 -24.09 2.59 -0.89
C GLU A 123 -23.84 3.10 -2.31
N ILE A 124 -22.56 3.31 -2.65
CA ILE A 124 -22.13 3.70 -3.99
C ILE A 124 -22.43 2.57 -4.99
N ILE A 125 -22.10 1.33 -4.66
CA ILE A 125 -22.38 0.16 -5.52
C ILE A 125 -23.88 0.02 -5.79
N GLU A 126 -24.72 0.21 -4.77
CA GLU A 126 -26.17 0.15 -4.90
C GLU A 126 -26.71 1.27 -5.80
N SER A 127 -26.27 2.52 -5.59
CA SER A 127 -26.73 3.67 -6.37
C SER A 127 -26.25 3.67 -7.83
N ILE A 128 -25.12 3.04 -8.14
CA ILE A 128 -24.61 2.95 -9.50
C ILE A 128 -25.51 2.07 -10.37
N GLY A 129 -26.03 0.98 -9.81
CA GLY A 129 -26.95 0.09 -10.50
C GLY A 129 -28.26 0.77 -10.92
N SER A 130 -28.69 1.81 -10.22
CA SER A 130 -29.93 2.55 -10.52
C SER A 130 -29.75 3.73 -11.48
N ARG A 131 -28.49 4.18 -11.70
CA ARG A 131 -28.16 5.32 -12.57
C ARG A 131 -27.67 4.91 -13.97
N ALA A 132 -27.47 3.63 -14.22
CA ALA A 132 -26.96 3.15 -15.50
C ALA A 132 -28.07 3.13 -16.57
N ASP A 133 -27.77 3.67 -17.75
CA ASP A 133 -28.70 3.71 -18.89
C ASP A 133 -29.03 2.32 -19.47
N THR A 134 -28.14 1.34 -19.24
CA THR A 134 -28.31 -0.04 -19.69
C THR A 134 -27.85 -1.03 -18.63
N GLU A 135 -28.41 -2.25 -18.66
CA GLU A 135 -28.00 -3.35 -17.78
C GLU A 135 -26.53 -3.74 -17.98
N THR A 136 -26.03 -3.67 -19.23
CA THR A 136 -24.63 -3.93 -19.57
C THR A 136 -23.70 -2.93 -18.89
N GLU A 137 -24.05 -1.64 -18.86
CA GLU A 137 -23.25 -0.61 -18.22
C GLU A 137 -23.26 -0.77 -16.68
N ALA A 138 -24.43 -1.07 -16.11
CA ALA A 138 -24.56 -1.40 -14.69
C ALA A 138 -23.66 -2.59 -14.31
N LEU A 139 -23.63 -3.63 -15.14
CA LEU A 139 -22.80 -4.81 -14.91
C LEU A 139 -21.29 -4.47 -15.00
N LYS A 140 -20.87 -3.70 -16.00
CA LYS A 140 -19.47 -3.27 -16.13
C LYS A 140 -19.01 -2.47 -14.91
N GLN A 141 -19.81 -1.51 -14.46
CA GLN A 141 -19.48 -0.68 -13.30
C GLN A 141 -19.40 -1.51 -12.02
N ARG A 142 -20.33 -2.46 -11.82
CA ARG A 142 -20.26 -3.42 -10.71
C ARG A 142 -19.00 -4.28 -10.74
N LEU A 143 -18.57 -4.74 -11.92
CA LEU A 143 -17.34 -5.54 -12.07
C LEU A 143 -16.08 -4.74 -11.77
N LEU A 144 -16.02 -3.47 -12.21
CA LEU A 144 -14.90 -2.57 -11.91
C LEU A 144 -14.77 -2.34 -10.40
N ILE A 145 -15.88 -2.10 -9.72
CA ILE A 145 -15.86 -1.89 -8.26
C ILE A 145 -15.51 -3.19 -7.53
N LYS A 146 -16.01 -4.34 -7.99
CA LYS A 146 -15.58 -5.63 -7.45
C LYS A 146 -14.06 -5.82 -7.57
N ASN A 147 -13.42 -5.39 -8.66
CA ASN A 147 -11.97 -5.49 -8.78
C ASN A 147 -11.21 -4.66 -7.74
N LEU A 148 -11.75 -3.49 -7.37
CA LEU A 148 -11.17 -2.62 -6.35
C LEU A 148 -11.29 -3.20 -4.93
N ILE A 149 -12.32 -3.99 -4.67
CA ILE A 149 -12.69 -4.39 -3.29
C ILE A 149 -12.39 -5.87 -3.00
N MET A 150 -12.42 -6.76 -3.99
CA MET A 150 -12.36 -8.20 -3.73
C MET A 150 -11.00 -8.65 -3.14
N PRO A 151 -11.01 -9.52 -2.12
CA PRO A 151 -9.82 -10.24 -1.63
C PRO A 151 -9.12 -11.03 -2.75
N GLY A 152 -7.81 -11.23 -2.63
CA GLY A 152 -6.99 -11.83 -3.69
C GLY A 152 -6.83 -10.98 -4.97
N ARG A 153 -7.30 -9.73 -4.96
CA ARG A 153 -7.03 -8.69 -5.98
C ARG A 153 -6.55 -7.41 -5.28
N MET A 154 -6.94 -6.24 -5.78
CA MET A 154 -6.51 -4.96 -5.22
C MET A 154 -7.00 -4.75 -3.79
N GLY A 155 -8.14 -5.35 -3.42
CA GLY A 155 -8.75 -5.14 -2.10
C GLY A 155 -7.84 -5.50 -0.93
N GLU A 156 -7.02 -6.54 -1.08
CA GLU A 156 -6.11 -7.02 -0.03
C GLU A 156 -4.67 -6.59 -0.27
N VAL A 157 -4.22 -6.54 -1.54
CA VAL A 157 -2.83 -6.23 -1.88
C VAL A 157 -2.50 -4.76 -1.64
N PHE A 158 -3.46 -3.84 -1.86
CA PHE A 158 -3.27 -2.43 -1.55
C PHE A 158 -3.48 -2.17 -0.07
N LYS A 159 -2.55 -1.42 0.53
CA LYS A 159 -2.69 -0.91 1.89
C LYS A 159 -2.86 0.60 1.90
N ILE A 160 -3.54 1.08 2.93
CA ILE A 160 -3.78 2.47 3.21
C ILE A 160 -3.16 2.78 4.57
N LEU A 161 -2.04 3.50 4.54
CA LEU A 161 -1.41 4.08 5.71
C LEU A 161 -1.93 5.49 5.92
N ILE A 162 -2.45 5.78 7.11
CA ILE A 162 -2.86 7.13 7.50
C ILE A 162 -2.01 7.59 8.68
N GLN A 163 -1.33 8.72 8.49
CA GLN A 163 -0.59 9.40 9.54
C GLN A 163 -1.04 10.85 9.67
N GLN A 164 -0.95 11.41 10.87
CA GLN A 164 -1.31 12.80 11.16
C GLN A 164 -0.16 13.55 11.81
N LYS A 165 -0.22 14.88 11.77
CA LYS A 165 0.64 15.74 12.59
C LYS A 165 -0.13 16.98 13.04
N GLY A 166 0.17 17.47 14.24
CA GLY A 166 -0.40 18.71 14.77
C GLY A 166 -1.85 18.65 15.25
N PHE A 167 -2.37 17.44 15.52
CA PHE A 167 -3.65 17.23 16.20
C PHE A 167 -3.47 16.44 17.50
N ASP A 168 -4.17 16.85 18.56
CA ASP A 168 -4.08 16.22 19.88
C ASP A 168 -5.15 15.13 20.10
N ASN A 169 -6.36 15.35 19.60
CA ASN A 169 -7.49 14.42 19.73
C ASN A 169 -8.19 14.27 18.37
N ILE A 170 -8.04 13.09 17.75
CA ILE A 170 -8.73 12.73 16.51
C ILE A 170 -9.69 11.58 16.80
N SER A 171 -10.96 11.77 16.45
CA SER A 171 -11.95 10.69 16.44
C SER A 171 -11.55 9.63 15.40
N VAL A 172 -11.89 8.37 15.64
CA VAL A 172 -11.62 7.28 14.69
C VAL A 172 -12.17 7.64 13.30
N LEU A 173 -11.27 7.68 12.31
CA LEU A 173 -11.61 8.01 10.92
C LEU A 173 -12.52 6.92 10.35
N SER A 174 -13.54 7.30 9.57
CA SER A 174 -14.52 6.35 9.02
C SER A 174 -13.87 5.19 8.25
N GLY A 175 -12.87 5.49 7.42
CA GLY A 175 -12.11 4.48 6.67
C GLY A 175 -11.29 3.51 7.54
N LEU A 176 -11.06 3.83 8.82
CA LEU A 176 -10.32 2.96 9.75
C LEU A 176 -11.25 2.21 10.73
N LYS A 177 -12.58 2.40 10.65
CA LYS A 177 -13.53 1.75 11.57
C LYS A 177 -13.63 0.24 11.39
N ARG A 178 -13.24 -0.28 10.23
CA ARG A 178 -13.29 -1.71 9.90
C ARG A 178 -11.87 -2.23 9.72
N ASN A 179 -11.03 -2.21 10.75
CA ASN A 179 -9.64 -2.63 10.61
C ASN A 179 -9.51 -4.17 10.68
N PRO A 180 -8.86 -4.83 9.71
CA PRO A 180 -8.55 -6.25 9.80
C PRO A 180 -7.32 -6.56 10.66
N PHE A 181 -6.54 -5.52 11.02
CA PHE A 181 -5.35 -5.59 11.86
C PHE A 181 -5.62 -5.13 13.29
#